data_AF-A0A6L7LWP6-F1
#
_entry.id   AF-A0A6L7LWP6-F1
#
_cell.length_a   1.000
_cell.length_b   1.000
_cell.length_c   1.000
_cell.angle_alpha   90.00
_cell.angle_beta   90.00
_cell.angle_gamma   90.00
#
_symmetry.space_group_name_H-M   'P 1'
#
loop_
_entity.id
_entity.type
_entity.pdbx_description
1 polymer ?
#
loop_
_entity_poly.entity_id
_entity_poly.type
_entity_poly.pdbx_seq_one_letter_code
_entity_poly.pdbx_strand_id
1 'polypeptide(L)'
;MARNWDRESPIHIHSRREHYRNDKRLIPGQKVSDFTLTSLDGDVVSLSDVLLENDVVLIDFWVSWCGPCIASFPKLKGTTNLFSQST
;
A
#
# COMPACT_ATOMS: atom_id res chain seq x y z
N MET A 1 -13.18 -9.77 -25.29
CA MET A 1 -13.99 -10.10 -24.10
C MET A 1 -13.28 -9.55 -22.86
N ALA A 2 -13.34 -8.23 -22.65
CA ALA A 2 -12.89 -7.59 -21.42
C ALA A 2 -14.15 -7.32 -20.59
N ARG A 3 -14.24 -7.87 -19.38
CA ARG A 3 -15.42 -7.69 -18.54
C ARG A 3 -15.50 -6.22 -18.12
N ASN A 4 -16.67 -5.66 -18.35
CA ASN A 4 -17.07 -4.27 -18.24
C ASN A 4 -17.20 -3.85 -16.76
N TRP A 5 -16.08 -3.76 -16.03
CA TRP A 5 -16.06 -3.43 -14.59
C TRP A 5 -16.35 -1.95 -14.28
N ASP A 6 -16.36 -1.07 -15.28
CA ASP A 6 -16.51 0.38 -15.06
C ASP A 6 -17.94 0.92 -15.16
N ARG A 7 -18.94 0.10 -15.54
CA ARG A 7 -20.24 0.63 -15.98
C ARG A 7 -21.42 0.50 -14.99
N GLU A 8 -21.31 -0.27 -13.90
CA GLU A 8 -22.47 -0.54 -13.02
C GLU A 8 -22.16 -0.62 -11.51
N SER A 9 -21.36 0.31 -10.98
CA SER A 9 -21.27 0.48 -9.52
C SER A 9 -22.06 1.72 -9.07
N PRO A 10 -23.17 1.59 -8.32
CA PRO A 10 -24.03 2.70 -7.89
C PRO A 10 -23.46 3.44 -6.65
N ILE A 11 -22.14 3.56 -6.58
CA ILE A 11 -21.47 4.48 -5.65
C ILE A 11 -21.10 5.72 -6.45
N HIS A 12 -21.60 6.88 -6.03
CA HIS A 12 -21.39 8.17 -6.69
C HIS A 12 -19.89 8.55 -6.70
N ILE A 13 -19.12 8.10 -7.70
CA ILE A 13 -17.66 8.34 -7.83
C ILE A 13 -17.34 9.79 -8.25
N HIS A 14 -18.35 10.58 -8.67
CA HIS A 14 -18.10 11.91 -9.23
C HIS A 14 -17.60 12.95 -8.21
N SER A 15 -18.00 12.87 -6.93
CA SER A 15 -17.52 13.82 -5.90
C SER A 15 -16.26 13.35 -5.15
N ARG A 16 -15.91 12.06 -5.22
CA ARG A 16 -14.72 11.53 -4.52
C ARG A 16 -13.40 11.85 -5.23
N ARG A 17 -13.43 12.13 -6.54
CA ARG A 17 -12.24 12.48 -7.32
C ARG A 17 -11.60 13.80 -6.87
N GLU A 18 -12.36 14.76 -6.37
CA GLU A 18 -11.83 16.07 -5.99
C GLU A 18 -11.00 16.00 -4.69
N HIS A 19 -11.41 15.16 -3.73
CA HIS A 19 -10.65 14.96 -2.49
C HIS A 19 -9.28 14.32 -2.74
N TYR A 20 -9.19 13.30 -3.62
CA TYR A 20 -7.90 12.73 -4.02
C TYR A 20 -7.04 13.65 -4.89
N ARG A 21 -7.64 14.66 -5.56
CA ARG A 21 -6.91 15.58 -6.43
C ARG A 21 -6.06 16.58 -5.64
N ASN A 22 -6.44 16.89 -4.41
CA ASN A 22 -5.76 17.88 -3.56
C ASN A 22 -4.77 17.27 -2.57
N ASP A 23 -4.71 15.94 -2.44
CA ASP A 23 -3.66 15.28 -1.66
C ASP A 23 -2.35 15.26 -2.46
N LYS A 24 -1.27 15.68 -1.81
CA LYS A 24 0.07 15.73 -2.43
C LYS A 24 0.45 14.33 -2.91
N ARG A 25 0.60 14.16 -4.22
CA ARG A 25 1.14 12.93 -4.81
C ARG A 25 2.54 12.71 -4.22
N LEU A 26 2.82 11.47 -3.80
CA LEU A 26 4.17 11.08 -3.41
C LEU A 26 5.09 11.20 -4.64
N ILE A 27 6.22 11.88 -4.48
CA ILE A 27 7.27 11.96 -5.50
C ILE A 27 8.53 11.25 -5.01
N PRO A 28 9.31 10.59 -5.90
CA PRO A 28 10.58 9.97 -5.50
C PRO A 28 11.50 10.96 -4.79
N GLY A 29 12.13 10.52 -3.69
CA GLY A 29 13.00 11.36 -2.85
C GLY A 29 12.26 12.29 -1.88
N GLN A 30 10.94 12.43 -1.99
CA GLN A 30 10.16 13.10 -0.95
C GLN A 30 10.07 12.24 0.30
N LYS A 31 10.35 12.84 1.46
CA LYS A 31 10.11 12.20 2.75
C LYS A 31 8.61 11.92 2.91
N VAL A 32 8.28 10.66 3.16
CA VAL A 32 6.91 10.21 3.44
C VAL A 32 6.48 10.78 4.79
N SER A 33 5.23 11.23 4.88
CA SER A 33 4.64 11.65 6.16
C SER A 33 4.46 10.46 7.08
N ASP A 34 4.78 10.64 8.35
CA ASP A 34 4.56 9.60 9.34
C ASP A 34 3.07 9.33 9.56
N PHE A 35 2.73 8.08 9.87
CA PHE A 35 1.39 7.64 10.16
C PHE A 35 1.41 6.46 11.14
N THR A 36 0.31 6.26 11.84
CA THR A 36 0.11 5.14 12.75
C THR A 36 -1.04 4.26 12.29
N LEU A 37 -0.90 2.96 12.48
CA LEU A 37 -1.91 1.96 12.19
C LEU A 37 -2.06 1.02 13.37
N THR A 38 -3.25 0.43 13.50
CA THR A 38 -3.48 -0.65 14.45
C THR A 38 -3.20 -1.98 13.76
N SER A 39 -2.30 -2.77 14.34
CA SER A 39 -2.00 -4.14 13.90
C SER A 39 -3.20 -5.07 14.13
N LEU A 40 -3.15 -6.26 13.52
CA LEU A 40 -4.12 -7.31 13.75
C LEU A 40 -4.13 -7.80 15.21
N ASP A 41 -3.01 -7.64 15.91
CA ASP A 41 -2.86 -7.98 17.33
C ASP A 41 -3.37 -6.87 18.28
N GLY A 42 -3.77 -5.71 17.73
CA GLY A 42 -4.29 -4.56 18.48
C GLY A 42 -3.24 -3.51 18.85
N ASP A 43 -1.96 -3.78 18.59
CA ASP A 43 -0.87 -2.83 18.85
C ASP A 43 -0.90 -1.64 17.90
N VAL A 44 -0.46 -0.47 18.37
CA VAL A 44 -0.26 0.71 17.54
C VAL A 44 1.16 0.70 16.99
N VAL A 45 1.28 0.72 15.66
CA VAL A 45 2.56 0.72 14.95
C VAL A 45 2.69 2.03 14.17
N SER A 46 3.83 2.73 14.32
CA SER A 46 4.14 3.91 13.50
C SER A 46 5.09 3.57 12.35
N LEU A 47 5.00 4.31 11.24
CA LEU A 47 5.96 4.15 10.13
C LEU A 47 7.38 4.52 10.60
N SER A 48 7.53 5.55 11.42
CA SER A 48 8.83 5.96 11.96
C SER A 48 9.53 4.82 12.71
N ASP A 49 8.81 4.07 13.56
CA ASP A 49 9.40 2.95 14.31
C ASP A 49 9.90 1.86 13.36
N VAL A 50 9.12 1.50 12.34
CA VAL A 50 9.50 0.51 11.33
C VAL A 50 10.71 0.97 10.51
N LEU A 51 10.81 2.26 10.18
CA LEU A 51 11.94 2.82 9.43
C LEU A 51 13.23 2.89 10.27
N LEU A 52 13.15 2.98 11.60
CA LEU A 52 14.33 3.01 12.48
C LEU A 52 15.00 1.63 12.59
N GLU A 53 14.20 0.57 12.48
CA GLU A 53 14.67 -0.82 12.59
C GLU A 53 15.15 -1.41 11.26
N ASN A 54 14.88 -0.75 10.12
CA ASN A 54 15.10 -1.30 8.79
C ASN A 54 15.75 -0.29 7.84
N ASP A 55 16.77 -0.72 7.09
CA ASP A 55 17.41 0.11 6.05
C ASP A 55 16.49 0.38 4.86
N VAL A 56 15.59 -0.55 4.55
CA VAL A 56 14.63 -0.47 3.44
C VAL A 56 13.28 -1.05 3.87
N VAL A 57 12.21 -0.29 3.61
CA VAL A 57 10.84 -0.71 3.91
C VAL A 57 10.01 -0.70 2.62
N LEU A 58 9.37 -1.84 2.32
CA LEU A 58 8.41 -1.99 1.22
C LEU A 58 6.98 -1.96 1.78
N ILE A 59 6.16 -1.04 1.29
CA ILE A 59 4.75 -0.90 1.69
C ILE A 59 3.85 -1.42 0.56
N ASP A 60 3.00 -2.39 0.87
CA ASP A 60 2.02 -2.98 -0.07
C ASP A 60 0.59 -2.79 0.45
N PHE A 61 -0.21 -1.99 -0.26
CA PHE A 61 -1.61 -1.74 0.07
C PHE A 61 -2.51 -2.73 -0.70
N TRP A 62 -3.07 -3.70 0.02
CA TRP A 62 -3.90 -4.75 -0.55
C TRP A 62 -5.11 -5.08 0.33
N VAL A 63 -6.00 -5.94 -0.17
CA VAL A 63 -7.16 -6.47 0.58
C VAL A 63 -7.28 -7.97 0.37
N SER A 64 -7.87 -8.69 1.34
CA SER A 64 -7.97 -10.17 1.36
C SER A 64 -8.64 -10.80 0.14
N TRP A 65 -9.39 -10.01 -0.63
CA TRP A 65 -10.10 -10.40 -1.84
C TRP A 65 -9.54 -9.73 -3.10
N CYS A 66 -8.33 -9.14 -3.03
CA CYS A 66 -7.63 -8.61 -4.20
C CYS A 66 -6.92 -9.74 -4.95
N GLY A 67 -7.63 -10.37 -5.89
CA GLY A 67 -7.09 -11.45 -6.72
C GLY A 67 -5.74 -11.13 -7.38
N PRO A 68 -5.58 -10.00 -8.08
CA PRO A 68 -4.30 -9.61 -8.68
C PRO A 68 -3.17 -9.39 -7.66
N CYS A 69 -3.47 -8.81 -6.49
CA CYS A 69 -2.48 -8.61 -5.43
C CYS A 69 -1.98 -9.96 -4.89
N ILE A 70 -2.90 -10.87 -4.58
CA ILE A 70 -2.57 -12.21 -4.06
C ILE A 70 -1.69 -12.98 -5.05
N ALA A 71 -1.95 -12.85 -6.35
CA ALA A 71 -1.14 -13.47 -7.39
C ALA A 71 0.29 -12.93 -7.47
N SER A 72 0.56 -11.70 -6.99
CA SER A 72 1.90 -11.09 -7.00
C SER A 72 2.76 -11.47 -5.79
N PHE A 73 2.15 -11.93 -4.70
CA PHE A 73 2.83 -12.23 -3.44
C PHE A 73 4.02 -13.19 -3.56
N PRO A 74 3.97 -14.28 -4.34
CA PRO A 74 5.12 -15.18 -4.48
C PRO A 74 6.38 -14.45 -4.99
N LYS A 75 6.19 -13.52 -5.93
CA LYS A 75 7.29 -12.72 -6.47
C LYS A 75 7.79 -11.71 -5.45
N LEU A 76 6.88 -11.04 -4.73
CA LEU A 76 7.22 -10.07 -3.69
C LEU A 76 8.00 -10.71 -2.54
N LYS A 77 7.61 -11.91 -2.08
CA LYS A 77 8.35 -12.68 -1.07
C LYS A 77 9.78 -13.00 -1.50
N GLY A 78 9.97 -13.32 -2.78
CA GLY A 78 11.30 -13.52 -3.34
C GLY A 78 12.16 -12.26 -3.23
N THR A 79 11.57 -11.08 -3.44
CA THR A 79 12.25 -9.78 -3.34
C THR A 79 12.53 -9.38 -1.89
N THR A 80 11.59 -9.56 -0.95
CA THR A 80 11.82 -9.23 0.47
C THR A 80 12.98 -10.00 1.06
N ASN A 81 13.16 -11.27 0.67
CA ASN A 81 14.28 -12.10 1.13
C ASN A 81 15.64 -11.57 0.65
N LEU A 82 15.70 -10.84 -0.48
CA LEU A 82 16.94 -10.24 -0.96
C LEU A 82 17.33 -9.03 -0.10
N PHE A 83 16.35 -8.20 0.26
CA PHE A 83 16.59 -6.99 1.04
C PHE A 83 16.73 -7.26 2.55
N SER A 84 16.17 -8.37 3.05
CA SER A 84 16.39 -8.85 4.42
C SER A 84 17.77 -9.49 4.65
N GLN A 85 18.49 -9.84 3.57
CA GLN A 85 19.80 -10.53 3.63
C GLN A 85 20.98 -9.63 3.21
N SER A 86 20.73 -8.37 2.84
CA SER A 86 21.75 -7.43 2.37
C SER A 86 22.31 -6.52 3.47
N THR A 87 22.37 -7.03 4.71
CA THR A 87 23.05 -6.41 5.85
C THR A 87 24.34 -7.17 6.16
#